data_AF-A0A1B6JQ95-F1
#
_entry.id   AF-A0A1B6JQ95-F1
#
_cell.length_a   1.000
_cell.length_b   1.000
_cell.length_c   1.000
_cell.angle_alpha   90.00
_cell.angle_beta   90.00
_cell.angle_gamma   90.00
#
_symmetry.space_group_name_H-M   'P 1'
#
loop_
_entity.id
_entity.type
_entity.pdbx_description
1 polymer ?
#
loop_
_entity_poly.entity_id
_entity_poly.type
_entity_poly.pdbx_seq_one_letter_code
_entity_poly.pdbx_strand_id
1 'polypeptide(L)'
;ITDLGGQTSHTSIMARSLEIPAIVGTTNVTTIVKSGDNLILDAINNKIYINPDKIIIQQLKRLQSKHITEKKELARIKDLPAITIDGHQVELGANIGTIREFTSAEHNGAEGIGLYRTEYLFMNRDSLPSEEEQFIIYKTVVQSIPTTSSV
;
A
#
# COMPACT_ATOMS: atom_id res chain seq x y z
N ILE A 1 14.34 -1.12 -3.15
CA ILE A 1 14.89 -0.31 -4.28
C ILE A 1 15.36 -1.30 -5.33
N THR A 2 14.96 -1.16 -6.59
CA THR A 2 15.33 -2.11 -7.66
C THR A 2 15.74 -1.38 -8.93
N ASP A 3 16.72 -1.93 -9.64
CA ASP A 3 17.19 -1.35 -10.92
C ASP A 3 16.19 -1.51 -12.04
N LEU A 4 15.47 -2.62 -12.03
CA LEU A 4 14.43 -2.95 -12.98
C LEU A 4 13.06 -2.97 -12.29
N GLY A 5 12.02 -2.69 -13.06
CA GLY A 5 10.63 -2.67 -12.59
C GLY A 5 9.93 -1.36 -12.95
N GLY A 6 8.65 -1.47 -13.32
CA GLY A 6 7.79 -0.32 -13.57
C GLY A 6 6.87 -0.01 -12.38
N GLN A 7 6.25 1.17 -12.38
CA GLN A 7 5.28 1.57 -11.34
C GLN A 7 4.11 0.57 -11.22
N THR A 8 3.74 -0.09 -12.33
CA THR A 8 2.67 -1.09 -12.41
C THR A 8 3.17 -2.53 -12.29
N SER A 9 4.46 -2.76 -12.00
CA SER A 9 4.99 -4.11 -11.84
C SER A 9 4.43 -4.79 -10.59
N HIS A 10 4.37 -6.13 -10.60
CA HIS A 10 3.90 -6.92 -9.46
C HIS A 10 4.61 -6.55 -8.16
N THR A 11 5.94 -6.36 -8.19
CA THR A 11 6.72 -5.95 -7.02
C THR A 11 6.32 -4.58 -6.50
N SER A 12 6.03 -3.61 -7.38
CA SER A 12 5.59 -2.27 -6.99
C SER A 12 4.20 -2.27 -6.37
N ILE A 13 3.27 -3.05 -6.94
CA ILE A 13 1.91 -3.20 -6.39
C ILE A 13 1.99 -3.88 -5.02
N MET A 14 2.79 -4.94 -4.88
CA MET A 14 3.02 -5.63 -3.61
C MET A 14 3.61 -4.71 -2.54
N ALA A 15 4.64 -3.93 -2.86
CA ALA A 15 5.24 -2.99 -1.91
C ALA A 15 4.20 -1.98 -1.40
N ARG A 16 3.30 -1.51 -2.28
CA ARG A 16 2.20 -0.61 -1.92
C ARG A 16 1.19 -1.28 -0.98
N SER A 17 0.76 -2.50 -1.27
CA SER A 17 -0.16 -3.25 -0.41
C SER A 17 0.44 -3.55 0.97
N LEU A 18 1.76 -3.74 1.05
CA LEU A 18 2.48 -3.96 2.31
C LEU A 18 2.82 -2.66 3.06
N GLU A 19 2.43 -1.49 2.54
CA GLU A 19 2.80 -0.17 3.07
C GLU A 19 4.33 0.04 3.20
N ILE A 20 5.12 -0.65 2.36
CA ILE A 20 6.58 -0.54 2.35
C ILE A 20 6.99 0.49 1.30
N PRO A 21 7.76 1.53 1.65
CA PRO A 21 8.27 2.48 0.68
C PRO A 21 9.21 1.78 -0.32
N ALA A 22 8.94 1.95 -1.61
CA ALA A 22 9.73 1.35 -2.67
C ALA A 22 9.92 2.33 -3.83
N ILE A 23 11.15 2.39 -4.35
CA ILE A 23 11.47 3.00 -5.65
C ILE A 23 11.98 1.88 -6.55
N VAL A 24 11.42 1.79 -7.75
CA VAL A 24 11.78 0.79 -8.76
C VAL A 24 12.25 1.49 -10.04
N GLY A 25 13.03 0.80 -10.86
CA GLY A 25 13.49 1.34 -12.14
C GLY A 25 14.66 2.31 -12.01
N THR A 26 15.50 2.16 -10.98
CA THR A 26 16.65 3.06 -10.74
C THR A 26 17.81 2.88 -11.70
N THR A 27 17.74 1.88 -12.59
CA THR A 27 18.74 1.53 -13.62
C THR A 27 20.09 1.03 -13.08
N ASN A 28 20.73 1.72 -12.13
CA ASN A 28 22.10 1.42 -11.70
C ASN A 28 22.34 1.51 -10.18
N VAL A 29 21.31 1.57 -9.34
CA VAL A 29 21.45 1.70 -7.88
C VAL A 29 22.26 0.56 -7.27
N THR A 30 22.15 -0.67 -7.79
CA THR A 30 22.91 -1.82 -7.25
C THR A 30 24.40 -1.71 -7.52
N THR A 31 24.81 -0.92 -8.51
CA THR A 31 26.23 -0.65 -8.78
C THR A 31 26.79 0.51 -7.98
N ILE A 32 25.92 1.45 -7.56
CA ILE A 32 26.30 2.64 -6.80
C ILE A 32 26.36 2.34 -5.29
N VAL A 33 25.39 1.58 -4.79
CA VAL A 33 25.24 1.25 -3.37
C VAL A 33 26.04 0.01 -3.03
N LYS A 34 26.81 0.07 -1.94
CA LYS A 34 27.55 -1.08 -1.39
C LYS A 34 26.87 -1.61 -0.13
N SER A 35 27.08 -2.90 0.13
CA SER A 35 26.66 -3.50 1.39
C SER A 35 27.31 -2.79 2.57
N GLY A 36 26.48 -2.30 3.49
CA GLY A 36 26.92 -1.53 4.66
C GLY A 36 26.74 -0.01 4.54
N ASP A 37 26.37 0.51 3.37
CA ASP A 37 26.03 1.92 3.21
C ASP A 37 24.73 2.28 3.93
N ASN A 38 24.70 3.46 4.55
CA ASN A 38 23.49 4.01 5.15
C ASN A 38 22.64 4.67 4.08
N LEU A 39 21.41 4.20 3.92
CA LEU A 39 20.49 4.69 2.91
C LEU A 39 19.27 5.32 3.55
N ILE A 40 18.82 6.45 3.00
CA ILE A 40 17.50 6.99 3.26
C ILE A 40 16.71 7.00 1.96
N LEU A 41 15.56 6.31 1.97
CA LEU A 41 14.65 6.22 0.85
C LEU A 41 13.52 7.26 1.01
N ASP A 42 13.51 8.25 0.14
CA ASP A 42 12.42 9.22 0.02
C ASP A 42 11.56 8.85 -1.20
N ALA A 43 10.59 7.96 -0.97
CA ALA A 43 9.66 7.50 -2.00
C ALA A 43 8.60 8.56 -2.39
N ILE A 44 8.52 9.68 -1.66
CA ILE A 44 7.58 10.77 -1.97
C ILE A 44 8.18 11.66 -3.07
N ASN A 45 9.46 12.01 -2.92
CA ASN A 45 10.17 12.86 -3.89
C ASN A 45 11.01 12.05 -4.90
N ASN A 46 10.89 10.72 -4.89
CA ASN A 46 11.68 9.80 -5.70
C ASN A 46 13.20 10.00 -5.56
N LYS A 47 13.69 10.18 -4.33
CA LYS A 47 15.11 10.40 -4.03
C LYS A 47 15.69 9.30 -3.15
N ILE A 48 16.95 8.96 -3.41
CA ILE A 48 17.72 8.01 -2.63
C ILE A 48 18.96 8.75 -2.14
N TYR A 49 19.13 8.80 -0.83
CA TYR A 49 20.29 9.41 -0.20
C TYR A 49 21.25 8.32 0.28
N ILE A 50 22.47 8.34 -0.23
CA ILE A 50 23.52 7.36 0.09
C ILE A 50 24.52 8.05 1.02
N ASN A 51 24.76 7.46 2.19
CA ASN A 51 25.58 8.00 3.27
C ASN A 51 25.32 9.51 3.53
N PRO A 52 24.06 9.93 3.77
CA PRO A 52 23.73 11.33 3.95
C PRO A 52 24.39 11.93 5.19
N ASP A 53 24.81 13.18 5.08
CA ASP A 53 25.29 13.96 6.22
C ASP A 53 24.20 14.18 7.27
N LYS A 54 24.61 14.40 8.52
CA LYS A 54 23.71 14.61 9.66
C LYS A 54 22.68 15.73 9.42
N ILE A 55 23.05 16.76 8.67
CA ILE A 55 22.16 17.88 8.31
C ILE A 55 20.99 17.38 7.45
N ILE A 56 21.29 16.58 6.42
CA ILE A 56 20.28 15.99 5.52
C ILE A 56 19.39 15.03 6.31
N ILE A 57 19.98 14.20 7.19
CA ILE A 57 19.21 13.29 8.05
C ILE A 57 18.21 14.07 8.90
N GLN A 58 18.61 15.19 9.49
CA GLN A 58 17.73 16.00 10.33
C GLN A 58 16.60 16.67 9.52
N GLN A 59 16.88 17.14 8.31
CA GLN A 59 15.85 17.66 7.40
C GLN A 59 14.83 16.58 7.01
N LEU A 60 15.30 15.39 6.63
CA LEU A 60 14.44 14.27 6.27
C LEU A 60 13.59 13.79 7.47
N LYS A 61 14.15 13.77 8.69
CA LYS A 61 13.38 13.48 9.90
C LYS A 61 12.26 14.51 10.15
N ARG A 62 12.50 15.79 9.84
CA ARG A 62 11.46 16.82 9.94
C ARG A 62 10.34 16.60 8.92
N LEU A 63 10.69 16.24 7.68
CA LEU A 63 9.72 15.88 6.65
C LEU A 63 8.90 14.65 7.05
N GLN A 64 9.55 13.61 7.56
CA GLN A 64 8.89 12.42 8.10
C GLN A 64 7.90 12.78 9.22
N SER A 65 8.32 13.64 10.14
CA SER A 65 7.46 14.09 11.25
C SER A 65 6.23 14.84 10.75
N LYS A 66 6.40 15.71 9.74
CA LYS A 66 5.28 16.40 9.10
C LYS A 66 4.31 15.41 8.46
N HIS A 67 4.83 14.44 7.73
CA HIS A 67 4.02 13.42 7.06
C HIS A 67 3.25 12.54 8.05
N ILE A 68 3.86 12.19 9.18
CA ILE A 68 3.18 11.48 10.28
C ILE A 68 2.03 12.32 10.85
N THR A 69 2.24 13.62 11.03
CA THR A 69 1.19 14.54 11.51
C THR A 69 0.05 14.64 10.49
N GLU A 70 0.36 14.79 9.20
CA GLU A 70 -0.64 14.80 8.12
C GLU A 70 -1.44 13.48 8.09
N LYS A 71 -0.78 12.32 8.22
CA LYS A 71 -1.45 11.01 8.32
C LYS A 71 -2.41 10.95 9.52
N LYS A 72 -2.05 11.54 10.66
CA LYS A 72 -2.92 11.61 11.84
C LYS A 72 -4.14 12.51 11.64
N GLU A 73 -3.97 13.64 10.95
CA GLU A 73 -5.09 14.52 10.61
C GLU A 73 -6.04 13.83 9.61
N LEU A 74 -5.51 13.14 8.60
CA LEU A 74 -6.31 12.34 7.67
C LEU A 74 -7.04 11.18 8.37
N ALA A 75 -6.44 10.58 9.40
CA ALA A 75 -7.11 9.54 10.17
C ALA A 75 -8.36 10.05 10.92
N ARG A 76 -8.50 11.36 11.15
CA ARG A 76 -9.71 11.94 11.78
C ARG A 76 -10.91 11.97 10.84
N ILE A 77 -10.68 11.97 9.53
CA ILE A 77 -11.74 12.03 8.52
C ILE A 77 -12.12 10.65 7.97
N LYS A 78 -11.53 9.57 8.50
CA LYS A 78 -11.76 8.20 8.03
C LYS A 78 -13.21 7.73 8.17
N ASP A 79 -13.95 8.28 9.15
CA ASP A 79 -15.34 7.91 9.44
C ASP A 79 -16.34 8.89 8.78
N LEU A 80 -15.87 9.88 8.02
CA LEU A 80 -16.72 10.82 7.30
C LEU A 80 -17.15 10.21 5.96
N PRO A 81 -18.40 10.43 5.54
CA PRO A 81 -18.85 9.98 4.22
C PRO A 81 -18.10 10.74 3.12
N ALA A 82 -17.77 10.04 2.04
CA ALA A 82 -17.08 10.63 0.89
C ALA A 82 -18.06 11.45 0.03
N ILE A 83 -18.27 12.72 0.43
CA ILE A 83 -19.16 13.66 -0.22
C ILE A 83 -18.35 14.81 -0.81
N THR A 84 -18.58 15.09 -2.09
CA THR A 84 -18.00 16.22 -2.81
C THR A 84 -18.56 17.56 -2.32
N ILE A 85 -17.89 18.67 -2.65
CA ILE A 85 -18.31 20.02 -2.22
C ILE A 85 -19.69 20.43 -2.72
N ASP A 86 -20.16 19.82 -3.82
CA ASP A 86 -21.46 20.00 -4.46
C ASP A 86 -22.50 18.95 -4.01
N GLY A 87 -22.16 18.10 -3.03
CA GLY A 87 -23.11 17.20 -2.37
C GLY A 87 -23.27 15.82 -3.01
N HIS A 88 -22.46 15.46 -4.00
CA HIS A 88 -22.47 14.13 -4.59
C HIS A 88 -21.68 13.14 -3.73
N GLN A 89 -22.33 12.06 -3.31
CA GLN A 89 -21.71 10.96 -2.56
C GLN A 89 -21.08 9.93 -3.50
N VAL A 90 -19.88 9.48 -3.18
CA VAL A 90 -19.15 8.43 -3.90
C VAL A 90 -18.79 7.31 -2.94
N GLU A 91 -18.75 6.07 -3.45
CA GLU A 91 -18.32 4.92 -2.65
C GLU A 91 -16.79 4.77 -2.69
N LEU A 92 -16.18 4.55 -1.53
CA LEU A 92 -14.74 4.33 -1.40
C LEU A 92 -14.42 2.84 -1.17
N GLY A 93 -14.31 2.09 -2.26
CA GLY A 93 -13.90 0.68 -2.24
C GLY A 93 -12.39 0.47 -2.19
N ALA A 94 -11.94 -0.46 -1.35
CA ALA A 94 -10.55 -0.89 -1.27
C ALA A 94 -10.17 -1.82 -2.42
N ASN A 95 -8.93 -1.71 -2.88
CA ASN A 95 -8.32 -2.66 -3.82
C ASN A 95 -7.40 -3.59 -3.03
N ILE A 96 -7.78 -4.86 -2.90
CA ILE A 96 -7.10 -5.83 -2.05
C ILE A 96 -6.70 -7.08 -2.84
N GLY A 97 -5.58 -7.70 -2.48
CA GLY A 97 -5.16 -9.02 -2.95
C GLY A 97 -5.27 -10.12 -1.90
N THR A 98 -5.39 -9.74 -0.63
CA THR A 98 -5.54 -10.67 0.49
C THR A 98 -6.52 -10.13 1.52
N ILE A 99 -7.13 -11.02 2.30
CA ILE A 99 -8.08 -10.60 3.35
C ILE A 99 -7.44 -9.74 4.43
N ARG A 100 -6.12 -9.86 4.65
CA ARG A 100 -5.38 -9.04 5.62
C ARG A 100 -5.32 -7.58 5.20
N GLU A 101 -5.31 -7.32 3.89
CA GLU A 101 -5.33 -5.96 3.35
C GLU A 101 -6.69 -5.29 3.57
N PHE A 102 -7.79 -6.06 3.63
CA PHE A 102 -9.10 -5.51 3.95
C PHE A 102 -9.13 -4.89 5.35
N THR A 103 -8.55 -5.55 6.34
CA THR A 103 -8.45 -5.00 7.69
C THR A 103 -7.70 -3.67 7.69
N SER A 104 -6.57 -3.54 6.98
CA SER A 104 -5.88 -2.25 6.89
C SER A 104 -6.73 -1.20 6.17
N ALA A 105 -7.43 -1.59 5.10
CA ALA A 105 -8.28 -0.67 4.36
C ALA A 105 -9.46 -0.16 5.19
N GLU A 106 -10.07 -1.01 6.02
CA GLU A 106 -11.11 -0.64 6.97
C GLU A 106 -10.60 0.40 8.00
N HIS A 107 -9.37 0.21 8.50
CA HIS A 107 -8.73 1.21 9.38
C HIS A 107 -8.48 2.56 8.69
N ASN A 108 -8.44 2.57 7.35
CA ASN A 108 -8.26 3.77 6.54
C ASN A 108 -9.60 4.34 6.00
N GLY A 109 -10.75 3.80 6.42
CA GLY A 109 -12.08 4.31 6.04
C GLY A 109 -12.63 3.76 4.74
N ALA A 110 -12.18 2.58 4.29
CA ALA A 110 -12.81 1.92 3.15
C ALA A 110 -14.23 1.44 3.50
N GLU A 111 -15.18 1.74 2.61
CA GLU A 111 -16.60 1.38 2.76
C GLU A 111 -16.89 -0.06 2.28
N GLY A 112 -15.94 -0.68 1.60
CA GLY A 112 -16.05 -2.04 1.09
C GLY A 112 -14.86 -2.45 0.23
N ILE A 113 -15.02 -3.52 -0.55
CA ILE A 113 -14.00 -4.00 -1.50
C ILE A 113 -14.44 -3.60 -2.90
N GLY A 114 -13.70 -2.68 -3.53
CA GLY A 114 -13.93 -2.28 -4.93
C GLY A 114 -13.23 -3.19 -5.94
N LEU A 115 -12.14 -3.85 -5.54
CA LEU A 115 -11.43 -4.81 -6.38
C LEU A 115 -10.74 -5.88 -5.52
N TYR A 116 -11.03 -7.14 -5.80
CA TYR A 116 -10.31 -8.28 -5.23
C TYR A 116 -9.40 -8.92 -6.28
N ARG A 117 -8.09 -8.84 -6.08
CA ARG A 117 -7.06 -9.43 -6.95
C ARG A 117 -6.85 -10.90 -6.59
N THR A 118 -7.29 -11.80 -7.46
CA THR A 118 -7.20 -13.25 -7.24
C THR A 118 -5.82 -13.81 -7.57
N GLU A 119 -4.98 -13.08 -8.30
CA GLU A 119 -3.66 -13.54 -8.74
C GLU A 119 -2.75 -13.89 -7.55
N TYR A 120 -2.92 -13.20 -6.42
CA TYR A 120 -2.22 -13.49 -5.18
C TYR A 120 -2.45 -14.91 -4.66
N LEU A 121 -3.63 -15.49 -4.94
CA LEU A 121 -3.94 -16.86 -4.58
C LEU A 121 -3.12 -17.89 -5.37
N PHE A 122 -2.66 -17.51 -6.56
CA PHE A 122 -1.82 -18.34 -7.42
C PHE A 122 -0.32 -18.10 -7.20
N MET A 123 0.04 -16.99 -6.53
CA MET A 123 1.42 -16.63 -6.25
C MET A 123 1.92 -17.31 -4.97
N ASN A 124 3.21 -17.65 -4.95
CA ASN A 124 3.90 -18.22 -3.79
C ASN A 124 3.42 -19.63 -3.38
N ARG A 125 3.10 -20.47 -4.38
CA ARG A 125 2.67 -21.86 -4.22
C ARG A 125 3.35 -22.76 -5.25
N ASP A 126 3.55 -24.03 -4.90
CA ASP A 126 4.11 -25.04 -5.80
C ASP A 126 3.05 -25.65 -6.76
N SER A 127 1.76 -25.46 -6.46
CA SER A 127 0.64 -25.99 -7.25
C SER A 127 -0.53 -25.02 -7.31
N LEU A 128 -1.40 -25.23 -8.32
CA LEU A 128 -2.62 -24.45 -8.50
C LEU A 128 -3.59 -24.68 -7.32
N PRO A 129 -4.27 -23.62 -6.84
CA PRO A 129 -5.27 -23.74 -5.79
C PRO A 129 -6.48 -24.53 -6.29
N SER A 130 -6.94 -25.47 -5.48
CA SER A 130 -8.17 -26.22 -5.78
C SER A 130 -9.40 -25.30 -5.75
N GLU A 131 -10.50 -25.74 -6.38
CA GLU A 131 -11.77 -25.02 -6.31
C GLU A 131 -12.23 -24.82 -4.86
N GLU A 132 -12.11 -25.84 -4.02
CA GLU A 132 -12.52 -25.78 -2.61
C GLU A 132 -11.70 -24.73 -1.84
N GLU A 133 -10.40 -24.63 -2.08
CA GLU A 133 -9.56 -23.58 -1.49
C GLU A 133 -9.99 -22.18 -1.94
N GLN A 134 -10.25 -22.01 -3.24
CA GLN A 134 -10.76 -20.76 -3.79
C GLN A 134 -12.10 -20.38 -3.15
N PHE A 135 -13.02 -21.34 -3.07
CA PHE A 135 -14.33 -21.17 -2.45
C PHE A 135 -14.22 -20.72 -0.99
N ILE A 136 -13.41 -21.40 -0.17
CA ILE A 136 -13.22 -21.05 1.24
C ILE A 136 -12.69 -19.61 1.36
N ILE A 137 -11.73 -19.22 0.54
CA ILE A 137 -11.12 -17.88 0.59
C ILE A 137 -12.14 -16.81 0.19
N TYR A 138 -12.83 -16.97 -0.94
CA TYR A 138 -13.84 -16.01 -1.38
C TYR A 138 -15.00 -15.91 -0.40
N LYS A 139 -15.46 -17.04 0.15
CA LYS A 139 -16.48 -17.07 1.19
C LYS A 139 -16.03 -16.28 2.42
N THR A 140 -14.79 -16.48 2.87
CA THR A 140 -14.25 -15.76 4.03
C THR A 140 -14.19 -14.26 3.78
N VAL A 141 -13.76 -13.85 2.57
CA VAL A 141 -13.73 -12.43 2.18
C VAL A 141 -15.13 -11.82 2.25
N VAL A 142 -16.12 -12.44 1.61
CA VAL A 142 -17.50 -11.93 1.63
C VAL A 142 -18.07 -11.89 3.05
N GLN A 143 -17.80 -12.89 3.87
CA GLN A 143 -18.24 -12.94 5.28
C GLN A 143 -17.55 -11.91 6.18
N SER A 144 -16.36 -11.44 5.79
CA SER A 144 -15.60 -10.42 6.53
C SER A 144 -16.05 -9.00 6.25
N ILE A 145 -16.77 -8.76 5.14
CA ILE A 145 -17.32 -7.45 4.82
C ILE A 145 -18.48 -7.18 5.79
N PRO A 146 -18.44 -6.10 6.58
CA PRO A 146 -19.57 -5.73 7.42
C PRO A 146 -20.80 -5.49 6.53
N THR A 147 -21.95 -6.09 6.88
CA THR A 147 -23.19 -5.82 6.17
C THR A 147 -23.62 -4.38 6.44
N THR A 148 -23.20 -3.44 5.61
CA THR A 148 -23.81 -2.11 5.53
C THR A 148 -25.23 -2.32 5.00
N SER A 149 -26.17 -2.40 5.94
CA SER A 149 -27.60 -2.40 5.65
C SER A 149 -27.97 -1.01 5.14
N SER A 150 -27.81 -0.79 3.84
CA SER A 150 -28.43 0.32 3.12
C SER A 150 -29.77 -0.21 2.60
N VAL A 151 -30.82 -0.06 3.42
CA VAL A 151 -32.22 -0.07 2.97
C VAL A 151 -32.54 1.32 2.43
#